data_AF-A0A7X8MST1-F1
#
_entry.id   AF-A0A7X8MST1-F1
#
_cell.length_a   1.000
_cell.length_b   1.000
_cell.length_c   1.000
_cell.angle_alpha   90.00
_cell.angle_beta   90.00
_cell.angle_gamma   90.00
#
_symmetry.space_group_name_H-M   'P 1'
#
loop_
_entity.id
_entity.type
_entity.pdbx_description
1 polymer ?
#
loop_
_entity_poly.entity_id
_entity_poly.type
_entity_poly.pdbx_seq_one_letter_code
_entity_poly.pdbx_strand_id
1 'polypeptide(L)'
;MKKKTGKVRLLIAGIIFFSLGSFTAFSIIGYKNNPNKSIESSDNKKQESENSKKNSKDKEANNNDKNKDEQSQSETKDPITAGKDQPFTQDTAKAREVMEMLKTRVDSDKEKKIAYLTFDDGPSTTVTPLVLDILKENNIKATFFVLGTSIEKSEKSKELLKRIANEGHTIGNHTYSHDYKLLYPNRTVNPKSFLEDLEKNNKAISQVLGEGSESKIIRFPGGHASWKGTAEVDKLLEEKGFVYIEWNSLIGDAEGKKRNKDELIERFKETRKYVASDSDLVILMHDTYGKEKTAKALPEIINILKSEGYEFSTLH
;
A
#
# COMPACT_ATOMS: atom_id res chain seq x y z
N MET A 1 -43.64 28.03 14.49
CA MET A 1 -42.21 27.70 14.66
C MET A 1 -42.09 26.25 15.14
N LYS A 2 -41.29 25.39 14.48
CA LYS A 2 -40.96 24.04 14.99
C LYS A 2 -39.57 24.08 15.62
N LYS A 3 -39.41 23.69 16.89
CA LYS A 3 -38.09 23.55 17.53
C LYS A 3 -37.40 22.28 17.02
N LYS A 4 -36.23 22.40 16.37
CA LYS A 4 -35.30 21.26 16.20
C LYS A 4 -34.67 20.97 17.57
N THR A 5 -34.89 19.78 18.13
CA THR A 5 -34.20 19.29 19.32
C THR A 5 -32.97 18.49 18.90
N GLY A 6 -31.80 19.13 18.87
CA GLY A 6 -30.53 18.45 18.64
C GLY A 6 -30.23 17.42 19.74
N LYS A 7 -30.06 16.15 19.37
CA LYS A 7 -29.66 15.09 20.30
C LYS A 7 -28.14 15.14 20.50
N VAL A 8 -27.68 15.82 21.56
CA VAL A 8 -26.30 15.67 22.02
C VAL A 8 -26.11 14.22 22.49
N ARG A 9 -25.34 13.43 21.75
CA ARG A 9 -24.90 12.09 22.16
C ARG A 9 -23.59 12.22 22.93
N LEU A 10 -23.54 11.64 24.13
CA LEU A 10 -22.35 11.66 24.98
C LEU A 10 -21.31 10.68 24.42
N LEU A 11 -20.20 11.21 23.91
CA LEU A 11 -19.16 10.42 23.24
C LEU A 11 -18.18 9.87 24.28
N ILE A 12 -18.20 8.55 24.50
CA ILE A 12 -17.22 7.88 25.38
C ILE A 12 -15.92 7.74 24.59
N ALA A 13 -14.92 8.54 24.93
CA ALA A 13 -13.59 8.46 24.34
C ALA A 13 -12.89 7.15 24.78
N GLY A 14 -12.97 6.12 23.93
CA GLY A 14 -12.26 4.85 24.14
C GLY A 14 -10.75 5.03 24.04
N ILE A 15 -10.07 5.14 25.18
CA ILE A 15 -8.62 5.19 25.26
C ILE A 15 -8.03 3.86 24.79
N ILE A 16 -7.33 3.87 23.66
CA ILE A 16 -6.65 2.69 23.11
C ILE A 16 -5.39 2.42 23.94
N PHE A 17 -5.52 1.58 24.96
CA PHE A 17 -4.36 0.99 25.62
C PHE A 17 -3.72 -0.05 24.70
N PHE A 18 -2.66 0.34 23.99
CA PHE A 18 -1.68 -0.61 23.50
C PHE A 18 -1.02 -1.30 24.70
N SER A 19 -1.44 -2.53 24.98
CA SER A 19 -0.78 -3.36 25.99
C SER A 19 0.62 -3.74 25.53
N LEU A 20 1.65 -3.11 26.10
CA LEU A 20 3.04 -3.56 25.92
C LEU A 20 3.18 -4.95 26.56
N GLY A 21 3.22 -5.97 25.70
CA GLY A 21 3.50 -7.35 26.10
C GLY A 21 4.96 -7.51 26.52
N SER A 22 5.26 -7.24 27.79
CA SER A 22 6.56 -7.53 28.39
C SER A 22 6.89 -9.03 28.29
N PHE A 23 8.03 -9.36 27.70
CA PHE A 23 8.54 -10.74 27.67
C PHE A 23 9.98 -10.81 28.19
N THR A 24 10.13 -10.68 29.51
CA THR A 24 11.38 -11.00 30.22
C THR A 24 11.41 -12.50 30.52
N ALA A 25 12.14 -13.27 29.70
CA ALA A 25 12.42 -14.68 29.94
C ALA A 25 13.95 -14.91 29.89
N PHE A 26 14.60 -14.82 31.05
CA PHE A 26 15.97 -15.28 31.22
C PHE A 26 15.98 -16.83 31.22
N SER A 27 16.77 -17.43 30.33
CA SER A 27 17.11 -18.86 30.37
C SER A 27 18.61 -19.02 30.25
N ILE A 28 19.28 -19.21 31.39
CA ILE A 28 20.72 -19.43 31.45
C ILE A 28 21.02 -20.89 31.12
N ILE A 29 21.58 -21.13 29.94
CA ILE A 29 22.30 -22.38 29.63
C ILE A 29 23.67 -21.97 29.09
N GLY A 30 24.70 -22.19 29.91
CA GLY A 30 26.06 -21.74 29.60
C GLY A 30 26.76 -22.65 28.58
N TYR A 31 27.49 -22.04 27.65
CA TYR A 31 28.48 -22.74 26.82
C TYR A 31 29.88 -22.43 27.33
N LYS A 32 30.76 -23.45 27.41
CA LYS A 32 32.11 -23.29 27.96
C LYS A 32 33.05 -22.66 26.94
N ASN A 33 33.87 -21.72 27.41
CA ASN A 33 35.11 -21.33 26.72
C ASN A 33 36.10 -22.50 26.72
N ASN A 34 36.84 -22.67 25.62
CA ASN A 34 38.23 -23.13 25.70
C ASN A 34 39.04 -22.61 24.49
N PRO A 35 40.02 -21.70 24.69
CA PRO A 35 40.85 -21.18 23.60
C PRO A 35 42.22 -21.87 23.53
N ASN A 36 42.65 -22.32 22.35
CA ASN A 36 44.06 -22.18 21.93
C ASN A 36 44.34 -22.57 20.47
N LYS A 37 45.48 -22.06 19.98
CA LYS A 37 46.19 -22.38 18.72
C LYS A 37 45.47 -22.12 17.39
N SER A 38 46.17 -21.79 16.30
CA SER A 38 47.35 -20.92 16.11
C SER A 38 47.61 -20.79 14.60
N ILE A 39 48.00 -19.60 14.18
CA ILE A 39 48.56 -19.20 12.86
C ILE A 39 49.37 -20.31 12.16
N GLU A 40 49.09 -20.57 10.88
CA GLU A 40 50.11 -20.55 9.81
C GLU A 40 49.49 -20.46 8.40
N SER A 41 50.34 -20.20 7.38
CA SER A 41 49.95 -19.72 6.05
C SER A 41 50.58 -20.52 4.91
N SER A 42 49.87 -20.71 3.78
CA SER A 42 50.53 -21.01 2.49
C SER A 42 49.70 -20.61 1.26
N ASP A 43 50.31 -19.78 0.43
CA ASP A 43 50.32 -19.70 -1.04
C ASP A 43 49.39 -20.52 -1.97
N ASN A 44 48.89 -19.81 -2.99
CA ASN A 44 48.98 -20.07 -4.45
C ASN A 44 48.96 -21.53 -4.96
N LYS A 45 48.18 -21.87 -6.01
CA LYS A 45 48.35 -21.32 -7.38
C LYS A 45 47.18 -21.63 -8.35
N LYS A 46 47.20 -20.98 -9.52
CA LYS A 46 46.36 -21.25 -10.72
C LYS A 46 46.68 -22.62 -11.37
N GLN A 47 45.75 -23.20 -12.16
CA GLN A 47 45.76 -23.10 -13.64
C GLN A 47 44.50 -23.67 -14.34
N GLU A 48 44.35 -23.38 -15.64
CA GLU A 48 43.17 -23.69 -16.47
C GLU A 48 43.22 -25.04 -17.23
N SER A 49 42.04 -25.53 -17.63
CA SER A 49 41.74 -26.14 -18.95
C SER A 49 40.21 -26.26 -19.07
N GLU A 50 39.51 -25.61 -20.01
CA GLU A 50 39.55 -25.68 -21.49
C GLU A 50 38.53 -26.67 -22.09
N ASN A 51 37.51 -26.08 -22.74
CA ASN A 51 36.84 -26.52 -23.97
C ASN A 51 36.43 -27.99 -24.19
N SER A 52 35.12 -28.17 -24.44
CA SER A 52 34.70 -28.68 -25.75
C SER A 52 33.38 -28.06 -26.24
N LYS A 53 33.39 -27.59 -27.49
CA LYS A 53 32.21 -27.26 -28.31
C LYS A 53 32.27 -28.08 -29.59
N LYS A 54 31.16 -28.71 -30.00
CA LYS A 54 30.65 -28.81 -31.39
C LYS A 54 29.42 -29.76 -31.41
N ASN A 55 28.25 -29.31 -31.87
CA ASN A 55 27.73 -29.30 -33.25
C ASN A 55 27.06 -30.64 -33.66
N SER A 56 26.04 -30.70 -34.53
CA SER A 56 25.17 -29.63 -35.11
C SER A 56 24.15 -30.22 -36.11
N LYS A 57 23.04 -29.49 -36.37
CA LYS A 57 22.29 -29.43 -37.67
C LYS A 57 21.57 -30.73 -38.11
N ASP A 58 20.68 -30.79 -39.11
CA ASP A 58 19.96 -29.88 -40.06
C ASP A 58 18.62 -30.62 -40.42
N LYS A 59 17.53 -30.15 -41.05
CA LYS A 59 17.07 -28.92 -41.78
C LYS A 59 15.53 -28.76 -41.55
N GLU A 60 14.75 -27.75 -41.96
CA GLU A 60 14.28 -27.28 -43.31
C GLU A 60 13.63 -28.37 -44.21
N ALA A 61 12.60 -28.11 -45.07
CA ALA A 61 12.08 -26.83 -45.60
C ALA A 61 10.63 -26.91 -46.19
N ASN A 62 9.98 -25.73 -46.34
CA ASN A 62 9.14 -25.29 -47.51
C ASN A 62 7.77 -26.00 -47.83
N ASN A 63 6.78 -25.41 -48.55
CA ASN A 63 6.63 -24.09 -49.20
C ASN A 63 5.15 -23.70 -49.53
N ASN A 64 4.90 -22.40 -49.80
CA ASN A 64 3.81 -21.81 -50.63
C ASN A 64 2.34 -21.94 -50.13
N ASP A 65 1.33 -21.18 -50.62
CA ASP A 65 1.23 -20.30 -51.82
C ASP A 65 0.40 -18.98 -51.57
N LYS A 66 -0.02 -18.28 -52.64
CA LYS A 66 -0.31 -16.83 -52.71
C LYS A 66 -1.79 -16.37 -52.82
N ASN A 67 -2.00 -15.11 -52.45
CA ASN A 67 -2.91 -14.07 -53.00
C ASN A 67 -4.37 -14.40 -53.38
N LYS A 68 -5.34 -13.68 -52.79
CA LYS A 68 -5.90 -12.45 -53.40
C LYS A 68 -6.84 -11.66 -52.46
N ASP A 69 -7.14 -10.43 -52.89
CA ASP A 69 -7.90 -9.40 -52.17
C ASP A 69 -9.43 -9.54 -52.31
N GLU A 70 -10.18 -9.06 -51.31
CA GLU A 70 -11.36 -8.21 -51.55
C GLU A 70 -11.68 -7.33 -50.33
N GLN A 71 -12.29 -6.15 -50.55
CA GLN A 71 -12.55 -5.15 -49.50
C GLN A 71 -13.96 -5.25 -48.90
N SER A 72 -14.07 -4.97 -47.60
CA SER A 72 -15.26 -4.31 -47.04
C SER A 72 -14.86 -3.42 -45.86
N GLN A 73 -15.46 -2.22 -45.78
CA GLN A 73 -15.15 -1.22 -44.74
C GLN A 73 -16.17 -1.28 -43.59
N SER A 74 -15.70 -1.17 -42.35
CA SER A 74 -16.56 -0.90 -41.19
C SER A 74 -15.79 -0.23 -40.05
N GLU A 75 -15.65 1.10 -40.15
CA GLU A 75 -15.38 2.05 -39.06
C GLU A 75 -14.51 1.57 -37.88
N THR A 76 -13.19 1.60 -38.04
CA THR A 76 -12.28 1.71 -36.90
C THR A 76 -12.44 3.08 -36.24
N LYS A 77 -12.92 3.12 -34.99
CA LYS A 77 -12.73 4.30 -34.12
C LYS A 77 -11.39 4.17 -33.43
N ASP A 78 -10.60 5.23 -33.47
CA ASP A 78 -9.17 5.20 -33.12
C ASP A 78 -8.91 4.77 -31.66
N PRO A 79 -7.78 4.10 -31.39
CA PRO A 79 -7.33 3.88 -30.01
C PRO A 79 -7.09 5.24 -29.35
N ILE A 80 -7.68 5.45 -28.17
CA ILE A 80 -7.53 6.70 -27.41
C ILE A 80 -6.04 6.97 -27.20
N THR A 81 -5.53 8.02 -27.85
CA THR A 81 -4.17 8.49 -27.68
C THR A 81 -3.98 8.94 -26.24
N ALA A 82 -3.12 8.24 -25.50
CA ALA A 82 -2.82 8.61 -24.13
C ALA A 82 -2.25 10.03 -24.10
N GLY A 83 -3.00 10.96 -23.51
CA GLY A 83 -2.60 12.34 -23.34
C GLY A 83 -1.35 12.42 -22.49
N LYS A 84 -0.21 12.67 -23.14
CA LYS A 84 0.94 13.28 -22.46
C LYS A 84 0.58 14.72 -22.08
N ASP A 85 1.39 15.32 -21.22
CA ASP A 85 1.39 16.75 -20.93
C ASP A 85 0.18 17.27 -20.12
N GLN A 86 -0.31 16.45 -19.17
CA GLN A 86 -0.89 16.94 -17.92
C GLN A 86 -0.12 16.34 -16.73
N PRO A 87 0.42 17.15 -15.80
CA PRO A 87 1.08 16.62 -14.60
C PRO A 87 0.05 15.94 -13.69
N PHE A 88 0.44 14.84 -13.05
CA PHE A 88 -0.39 14.17 -12.02
C PHE A 88 -0.36 14.97 -10.71
N THR A 89 -1.05 16.12 -10.69
CA THR A 89 -1.31 16.91 -9.48
C THR A 89 -2.51 16.31 -8.74
N GLN A 90 -2.23 15.46 -7.75
CA GLN A 90 -3.23 14.83 -6.90
C GLN A 90 -3.96 15.88 -6.04
N ASP A 91 -5.22 16.19 -6.37
CA ASP A 91 -6.10 16.93 -5.46
C ASP A 91 -6.24 16.19 -4.11
N THR A 92 -6.15 16.98 -3.05
CA THR A 92 -6.11 16.58 -1.64
C THR A 92 -7.33 17.05 -0.86
N ALA A 93 -8.30 17.76 -1.47
CA ALA A 93 -9.50 18.25 -0.78
C ALA A 93 -10.28 17.10 -0.10
N LYS A 94 -10.56 16.03 -0.85
CA LYS A 94 -11.23 14.81 -0.37
C LYS A 94 -10.44 14.10 0.73
N ALA A 95 -9.11 14.04 0.59
CA ALA A 95 -8.22 13.51 1.63
C ALA A 95 -8.29 14.36 2.91
N ARG A 96 -8.41 15.69 2.83
CA ARG A 96 -8.60 16.56 4.02
C ARG A 96 -9.93 16.31 4.70
N GLU A 97 -11.02 16.12 3.95
CA GLU A 97 -12.33 15.74 4.52
C GLU A 97 -12.22 14.42 5.30
N VAL A 98 -11.63 13.39 4.70
CA VAL A 98 -11.46 12.07 5.33
C VAL A 98 -10.51 12.14 6.53
N MET A 99 -9.41 12.90 6.46
CA MET A 99 -8.52 13.14 7.58
C MET A 99 -9.26 13.77 8.77
N GLU A 100 -10.12 14.77 8.52
CA GLU A 100 -10.82 15.49 9.58
C GLU A 100 -11.97 14.66 10.18
N MET A 101 -12.68 13.86 9.36
CA MET A 101 -13.61 12.83 9.85
C MET A 101 -12.90 11.84 10.77
N LEU A 102 -11.72 11.33 10.40
CA LEU A 102 -10.93 10.41 11.22
C LEU A 102 -10.47 11.03 12.56
N LYS A 103 -10.10 12.32 12.55
CA LYS A 103 -9.68 13.07 13.75
C LYS A 103 -10.84 13.36 14.70
N THR A 104 -11.95 13.86 14.17
CA THR A 104 -13.12 14.30 14.96
C THR A 104 -14.04 13.15 15.36
N ARG A 105 -14.05 12.05 14.59
CA ARG A 105 -15.07 10.99 14.60
C ARG A 105 -16.48 11.53 14.33
N VAL A 106 -16.56 12.54 13.47
CA VAL A 106 -17.80 13.16 13.01
C VAL A 106 -17.81 13.11 11.49
N ASP A 107 -18.70 12.29 10.94
CA ASP A 107 -19.07 12.35 9.53
C ASP A 107 -19.89 13.62 9.27
N SER A 108 -19.88 14.12 8.01
CA SER A 108 -20.88 15.08 7.57
C SER A 108 -22.25 14.40 7.42
N ASP A 109 -23.33 15.20 7.33
CA ASP A 109 -24.73 14.75 7.31
C ASP A 109 -25.08 14.11 5.93
N LYS A 110 -24.42 12.99 5.58
CA LYS A 110 -24.48 12.29 4.29
C LYS A 110 -25.64 11.30 4.24
N GLU A 111 -26.32 11.19 3.10
CA GLU A 111 -27.31 10.13 2.86
C GLU A 111 -26.69 8.74 2.61
N LYS A 112 -25.37 8.68 2.36
CA LYS A 112 -24.63 7.46 2.06
C LYS A 112 -23.28 7.45 2.77
N LYS A 113 -22.84 6.24 3.13
CA LYS A 113 -21.57 5.93 3.78
C LYS A 113 -20.59 5.29 2.79
N ILE A 114 -19.33 5.69 2.87
CA ILE A 114 -18.27 5.36 1.91
C ILE A 114 -17.25 4.41 2.53
N ALA A 115 -16.87 3.37 1.81
CA ALA A 115 -15.79 2.46 2.13
C ALA A 115 -14.54 2.80 1.29
N TYR A 116 -13.52 3.34 1.97
CA TYR A 116 -12.19 3.56 1.44
C TYR A 116 -11.33 2.33 1.72
N LEU A 117 -11.20 1.46 0.72
CA LEU A 117 -10.26 0.33 0.77
C LEU A 117 -8.84 0.87 0.61
N THR A 118 -7.98 0.62 1.60
CA THR A 118 -6.58 1.10 1.59
C THR A 118 -5.59 -0.04 1.79
N PHE A 119 -4.53 -0.06 0.99
CA PHE A 119 -3.49 -1.09 0.98
C PHE A 119 -2.11 -0.48 1.17
N ASP A 120 -1.38 -0.95 2.18
CA ASP A 120 -0.03 -0.47 2.53
C ASP A 120 1.06 -1.48 2.11
N ASP A 121 2.31 -1.02 2.09
CA ASP A 121 3.57 -1.74 1.79
C ASP A 121 3.78 -2.20 0.32
N GLY A 122 2.81 -2.04 -0.57
CA GLY A 122 2.89 -2.41 -1.98
C GLY A 122 3.82 -1.54 -2.85
N PRO A 123 3.99 -1.86 -4.15
CA PRO A 123 3.44 -3.03 -4.83
C PRO A 123 4.31 -4.30 -4.64
N SER A 124 3.69 -5.45 -4.41
CA SER A 124 4.34 -6.76 -4.45
C SER A 124 4.00 -7.53 -5.73
N THR A 125 4.98 -8.28 -6.23
CA THR A 125 4.81 -9.10 -7.43
C THR A 125 3.94 -10.36 -7.24
N THR A 126 3.43 -10.61 -6.02
CA THR A 126 2.57 -11.76 -5.64
C THR A 126 1.17 -11.39 -5.15
N VAL A 127 0.96 -10.28 -4.42
CA VAL A 127 -0.35 -9.95 -3.81
C VAL A 127 -1.05 -8.80 -4.52
N THR A 128 -0.37 -7.69 -4.84
CA THR A 128 -0.92 -6.56 -5.61
C THR A 128 -1.71 -6.96 -6.87
N PRO A 129 -1.22 -7.86 -7.77
CA PRO A 129 -2.01 -8.27 -8.93
C PRO A 129 -3.35 -8.91 -8.53
N LEU A 130 -3.36 -9.79 -7.52
CA LEU A 130 -4.58 -10.45 -7.04
C LEU A 130 -5.58 -9.44 -6.46
N VAL A 131 -5.09 -8.42 -5.75
CA VAL A 131 -5.92 -7.34 -5.22
C VAL A 131 -6.52 -6.52 -6.36
N LEU A 132 -5.73 -6.13 -7.37
CA LEU A 132 -6.21 -5.37 -8.53
C LEU A 132 -7.24 -6.17 -9.35
N ASP A 133 -7.03 -7.47 -9.55
CA ASP A 133 -7.97 -8.34 -10.26
C ASP A 133 -9.34 -8.38 -9.54
N ILE A 134 -9.36 -8.62 -8.22
CA ILE A 134 -10.58 -8.64 -7.40
C ILE A 134 -11.29 -7.28 -7.40
N LEU A 135 -10.55 -6.17 -7.31
CA LEU A 135 -11.12 -4.82 -7.35
C LEU A 135 -11.75 -4.53 -8.73
N LYS A 136 -11.09 -4.95 -9.82
CA LYS A 136 -11.56 -4.81 -11.20
C LYS A 136 -12.82 -5.63 -11.47
N GLU A 137 -12.85 -6.90 -11.05
CA GLU A 137 -14.04 -7.76 -11.10
C GLU A 137 -15.25 -7.14 -10.38
N ASN A 138 -15.00 -6.41 -9.29
CA ASN A 138 -16.03 -5.75 -8.50
C ASN A 138 -16.41 -4.33 -8.95
N ASN A 139 -15.72 -3.79 -9.96
CA ASN A 139 -15.73 -2.38 -10.38
C ASN A 139 -15.49 -1.38 -9.23
N ILE A 140 -14.51 -1.66 -8.37
CA ILE A 140 -14.14 -0.85 -7.21
C ILE A 140 -12.80 -0.17 -7.43
N LYS A 141 -12.67 1.09 -6.98
CA LYS A 141 -11.40 1.81 -6.87
C LYS A 141 -10.95 1.86 -5.40
N ALA A 142 -9.65 1.99 -5.18
CA ALA A 142 -9.00 1.84 -3.88
C ALA A 142 -7.76 2.73 -3.80
N THR A 143 -7.17 2.91 -2.62
CA THR A 143 -5.91 3.65 -2.44
C THR A 143 -4.76 2.72 -2.04
N PHE A 144 -3.63 2.81 -2.74
CA PHE A 144 -2.42 2.04 -2.47
C PHE A 144 -1.34 2.97 -1.94
N PHE A 145 -1.00 2.83 -0.65
CA PHE A 145 0.10 3.53 0.01
C PHE A 145 1.40 2.77 -0.27
N VAL A 146 2.07 3.17 -1.35
CA VAL A 146 3.22 2.44 -1.91
C VAL A 146 4.55 2.85 -1.27
N LEU A 147 5.47 1.88 -1.17
CA LEU A 147 6.84 2.08 -0.74
C LEU A 147 7.79 2.23 -1.93
N GLY A 148 8.68 3.21 -1.87
CA GLY A 148 9.70 3.43 -2.91
C GLY A 148 10.62 2.21 -3.10
N THR A 149 11.00 1.56 -2.00
CA THR A 149 11.72 0.27 -2.01
C THR A 149 10.92 -0.88 -2.65
N SER A 150 9.58 -0.88 -2.56
CA SER A 150 8.73 -1.86 -3.26
C SER A 150 8.60 -1.56 -4.76
N ILE A 151 8.51 -0.27 -5.14
CA ILE A 151 8.49 0.20 -6.54
C ILE A 151 9.80 -0.16 -7.26
N GLU A 152 10.94 0.17 -6.68
CA GLU A 152 12.27 -0.04 -7.29
C GLU A 152 12.69 -1.51 -7.33
N LYS A 153 12.00 -2.40 -6.59
CA LYS A 153 12.36 -3.82 -6.39
C LYS A 153 12.47 -4.65 -7.68
N SER A 154 11.69 -4.33 -8.71
CA SER A 154 11.71 -5.03 -10.01
C SER A 154 10.97 -4.24 -11.09
N GLU A 155 11.24 -4.51 -12.37
CA GLU A 155 10.42 -3.94 -13.46
C GLU A 155 8.93 -4.33 -13.32
N LYS A 156 8.63 -5.56 -12.87
CA LYS A 156 7.24 -5.98 -12.59
C LYS A 156 6.59 -5.16 -11.46
N SER A 157 7.34 -4.64 -10.49
CA SER A 157 6.83 -3.70 -9.49
C SER A 157 6.43 -2.36 -10.13
N LYS A 158 7.23 -1.88 -11.09
CA LYS A 158 6.96 -0.64 -11.85
C LYS A 158 5.77 -0.81 -12.81
N GLU A 159 5.64 -1.97 -13.45
CA GLU A 159 4.46 -2.37 -14.22
C GLU A 159 3.19 -2.38 -13.36
N LEU A 160 3.28 -2.91 -12.14
CA LEU A 160 2.17 -2.91 -11.18
C LEU A 160 1.81 -1.48 -10.72
N LEU A 161 2.78 -0.59 -10.49
CA LEU A 161 2.49 0.82 -10.19
C LEU A 161 1.76 1.51 -11.36
N LYS A 162 2.20 1.27 -12.60
CA LYS A 162 1.50 1.73 -13.81
C LYS A 162 0.10 1.14 -13.90
N ARG A 163 -0.11 -0.13 -13.52
CA ARG A 163 -1.42 -0.76 -13.48
C ARG A 163 -2.34 -0.13 -12.44
N ILE A 164 -1.84 0.17 -11.23
CA ILE A 164 -2.59 0.89 -10.18
C ILE A 164 -3.11 2.23 -10.73
N ALA A 165 -2.24 3.03 -11.36
CA ALA A 165 -2.64 4.30 -11.97
C ALA A 165 -3.65 4.11 -13.13
N ASN A 166 -3.32 3.25 -14.10
CA ASN A 166 -4.13 3.05 -15.32
C ASN A 166 -5.51 2.42 -15.05
N GLU A 167 -5.66 1.61 -14.00
CA GLU A 167 -6.96 1.08 -13.59
C GLU A 167 -7.75 2.05 -12.69
N GLY A 168 -7.26 3.27 -12.46
CA GLY A 168 -7.98 4.37 -11.81
C GLY A 168 -7.98 4.30 -10.27
N HIS A 169 -6.93 3.72 -9.68
CA HIS A 169 -6.74 3.70 -8.23
C HIS A 169 -5.88 4.88 -7.78
N THR A 170 -6.08 5.34 -6.53
CA THR A 170 -5.21 6.37 -5.95
C THR A 170 -3.89 5.76 -5.54
N ILE A 171 -2.79 6.41 -5.90
CA ILE A 171 -1.47 6.13 -5.34
C ILE A 171 -1.25 7.11 -4.18
N GLY A 172 -1.01 6.58 -3.00
CA GLY A 172 -0.58 7.29 -1.79
C GLY A 172 0.90 7.02 -1.50
N ASN A 173 1.57 7.92 -0.80
CA ASN A 173 2.98 7.79 -0.43
C ASN A 173 3.14 7.20 0.99
N HIS A 174 3.86 6.08 1.14
CA HIS A 174 4.10 5.43 2.44
C HIS A 174 5.56 5.58 2.94
N THR A 175 6.25 6.65 2.54
CA THR A 175 7.73 6.80 2.60
C THR A 175 8.46 5.85 1.63
N TYR A 176 9.78 5.98 1.51
CA TYR A 176 10.57 5.14 0.61
C TYR A 176 11.01 3.83 1.30
N SER A 177 11.41 3.93 2.57
CA SER A 177 12.16 2.90 3.31
C SER A 177 11.34 2.08 4.29
N HIS A 178 10.28 2.66 4.89
CA HIS A 178 9.61 2.12 6.08
C HIS A 178 10.58 1.85 7.27
N ASP A 179 11.77 2.48 7.33
CA ASP A 179 12.71 2.26 8.45
C ASP A 179 12.36 3.13 9.66
N TYR A 180 11.70 2.52 10.65
CA TYR A 180 11.37 3.15 11.92
C TYR A 180 12.57 3.73 12.68
N LYS A 181 13.81 3.28 12.44
CA LYS A 181 15.01 3.86 13.08
C LYS A 181 15.41 5.20 12.46
N LEU A 182 15.21 5.34 11.15
CA LEU A 182 15.46 6.55 10.38
C LEU A 182 14.34 7.59 10.60
N LEU A 183 13.09 7.13 10.47
CA LEU A 183 11.90 7.97 10.53
C LEU A 183 11.55 8.39 11.97
N TYR A 184 11.71 7.48 12.94
CA TYR A 184 11.19 7.62 14.31
C TYR A 184 12.22 7.26 15.41
N PRO A 185 13.44 7.84 15.41
CA PRO A 185 14.45 7.55 16.42
C PRO A 185 13.90 7.74 17.84
N ASN A 186 14.07 6.71 18.69
CA ASN A 186 13.52 6.66 20.05
C ASN A 186 11.98 6.83 20.16
N ARG A 187 11.24 6.48 19.09
CA ARG A 187 9.79 6.68 18.89
C ARG A 187 9.34 8.15 18.75
N THR A 188 10.26 9.07 18.50
CA THR A 188 9.96 10.47 18.17
C THR A 188 10.23 10.69 16.69
N VAL A 189 9.32 11.36 15.97
CA VAL A 189 9.53 11.66 14.55
C VAL A 189 10.77 12.53 14.36
N ASN A 190 11.57 12.20 13.35
CA ASN A 190 12.61 13.06 12.81
C ASN A 190 12.05 13.76 11.55
N PRO A 191 11.58 15.02 11.64
CA PRO A 191 10.84 15.67 10.55
C PRO A 191 11.65 15.76 9.27
N LYS A 192 12.95 16.05 9.38
CA LYS A 192 13.87 16.09 8.25
C LYS A 192 13.93 14.74 7.54
N SER A 193 14.28 13.67 8.25
CA SER A 193 14.46 12.35 7.60
C SER A 193 13.13 11.76 7.12
N PHE A 194 12.01 12.07 7.78
CA PHE A 194 10.67 11.69 7.30
C PHE A 194 10.34 12.36 5.96
N LEU A 195 10.58 13.68 5.83
CA LEU A 195 10.38 14.41 4.58
C LEU A 195 11.37 13.97 3.48
N GLU A 196 12.64 13.77 3.80
CA GLU A 196 13.63 13.27 2.83
C GLU A 196 13.24 11.90 2.25
N ASP A 197 12.65 11.02 3.07
CA ASP A 197 12.22 9.68 2.63
C ASP A 197 10.85 9.70 1.89
N LEU A 198 9.94 10.62 2.24
CA LEU A 198 8.73 10.90 1.44
C LEU A 198 9.07 11.43 0.05
N GLU A 199 9.92 12.46 -0.04
CA GLU A 199 10.31 13.10 -1.30
C GLU A 199 11.15 12.13 -2.17
N LYS A 200 11.88 11.19 -1.55
CA LYS A 200 12.54 10.09 -2.26
C LYS A 200 11.52 9.11 -2.87
N ASN A 201 10.42 8.81 -2.19
CA ASN A 201 9.35 7.99 -2.76
C ASN A 201 8.61 8.72 -3.90
N ASN A 202 8.32 10.02 -3.76
CA ASN A 202 7.74 10.81 -4.86
C ASN A 202 8.63 10.78 -6.11
N LYS A 203 9.96 10.80 -5.97
CA LYS A 203 10.89 10.59 -7.09
C LYS A 203 10.77 9.20 -7.72
N ALA A 204 10.65 8.12 -6.92
CA ALA A 204 10.44 6.77 -7.44
C ALA A 204 9.09 6.64 -8.19
N ILE A 205 8.03 7.30 -7.72
CA ILE A 205 6.74 7.39 -8.40
C ILE A 205 6.86 8.15 -9.73
N SER A 206 7.47 9.35 -9.73
CA SER A 206 7.71 10.16 -10.93
C SER A 206 8.55 9.43 -11.99
N GLN A 207 9.59 8.70 -11.59
CA GLN A 207 10.42 7.90 -12.51
C GLN A 207 9.65 6.79 -13.25
N VAL A 208 8.53 6.34 -12.71
CA VAL A 208 7.73 5.25 -13.27
C VAL A 208 6.50 5.74 -14.02
N LEU A 209 5.85 6.81 -13.54
CA LEU A 209 4.59 7.32 -14.11
C LEU A 209 4.78 8.53 -15.04
N GLY A 210 5.84 9.30 -14.87
CA GLY A 210 6.13 10.52 -15.63
C GLY A 210 6.52 11.69 -14.72
N GLU A 211 7.26 12.66 -15.28
CA GLU A 211 7.68 13.86 -14.55
C GLU A 211 6.47 14.64 -14.01
N GLY A 212 6.60 15.16 -12.79
CA GLY A 212 5.49 15.79 -12.06
C GLY A 212 4.48 14.81 -11.44
N SER A 213 4.68 13.48 -11.56
CA SER A 213 3.82 12.50 -10.87
C SER A 213 4.27 12.30 -9.43
N GLU A 214 3.64 13.03 -8.52
CA GLU A 214 3.85 12.92 -7.08
C GLU A 214 2.55 12.66 -6.31
N SER A 215 2.65 12.06 -5.13
CA SER A 215 1.51 11.88 -4.24
C SER A 215 1.63 12.83 -3.05
N LYS A 216 0.56 13.60 -2.81
CA LYS A 216 0.40 14.46 -1.63
C LYS A 216 -0.42 13.78 -0.52
N ILE A 217 -1.18 12.73 -0.84
CA ILE A 217 -1.87 11.89 0.13
C ILE A 217 -0.86 10.88 0.68
N ILE A 218 -0.62 10.89 1.98
CA ILE A 218 0.38 10.04 2.63
C ILE A 218 -0.22 9.17 3.73
N ARG A 219 0.51 8.14 4.13
CA ARG A 219 0.27 7.44 5.40
C ARG A 219 1.61 7.23 6.09
N PHE A 220 1.67 7.52 7.39
CA PHE A 220 2.85 7.28 8.20
C PHE A 220 3.04 5.76 8.37
N PRO A 221 4.24 5.19 8.12
CA PRO A 221 4.60 3.85 8.57
C PRO A 221 4.22 3.62 10.03
N GLY A 222 3.38 2.62 10.29
CA GLY A 222 2.85 2.30 11.62
C GLY A 222 1.76 3.24 12.16
N GLY A 223 1.23 4.18 11.35
CA GLY A 223 0.23 5.17 11.73
C GLY A 223 0.82 6.42 12.42
N HIS A 224 0.19 7.58 12.24
CA HIS A 224 0.64 8.87 12.81
C HIS A 224 0.58 8.84 14.34
N ALA A 225 -0.55 8.36 14.89
CA ALA A 225 -0.82 8.30 16.33
C ALA A 225 0.11 7.34 17.11
N SER A 226 0.96 6.54 16.43
CA SER A 226 1.96 5.67 17.07
C SER A 226 3.21 6.41 17.57
N TRP A 227 3.43 7.66 17.15
CA TRP A 227 4.70 8.36 17.29
C TRP A 227 4.61 9.66 18.11
N LYS A 228 5.75 10.11 18.63
CA LYS A 228 5.86 11.35 19.42
C LYS A 228 6.45 12.49 18.59
N GLY A 229 6.19 13.74 19.00
CA GLY A 229 6.85 14.92 18.41
C GLY A 229 6.38 15.25 16.99
N THR A 230 5.14 14.89 16.62
CA THR A 230 4.63 15.08 15.26
C THR A 230 4.48 16.55 14.85
N ALA A 231 4.28 17.47 15.79
CA ALA A 231 3.89 18.86 15.52
C ALA A 231 4.80 19.63 14.53
N GLU A 232 6.11 19.35 14.51
CA GLU A 232 7.02 19.97 13.54
C GLU A 232 6.83 19.37 12.13
N VAL A 233 6.70 18.04 12.01
CA VAL A 233 6.44 17.41 10.71
C VAL A 233 5.02 17.72 10.21
N ASP A 234 4.03 17.83 11.11
CA ASP A 234 2.65 18.18 10.78
C ASP A 234 2.58 19.55 10.09
N LYS A 235 3.28 20.55 10.65
CA LYS A 235 3.41 21.89 10.06
C LYS A 235 4.12 21.86 8.70
N LEU A 236 5.23 21.13 8.59
CA LEU A 236 5.99 21.03 7.33
C LEU A 236 5.23 20.28 6.23
N LEU A 237 4.37 19.33 6.59
CA LEU A 237 3.47 18.63 5.68
C LEU A 237 2.37 19.57 5.17
N GLU A 238 1.75 20.36 6.05
CA GLU A 238 0.75 21.37 5.71
C GLU A 238 1.32 22.44 4.77
N GLU A 239 2.50 22.99 5.08
CA GLU A 239 3.24 23.97 4.24
C GLU A 239 3.59 23.43 2.84
N LYS A 240 3.72 22.10 2.71
CA LYS A 240 4.01 21.39 1.45
C LYS A 240 2.75 20.81 0.77
N GLY A 241 1.57 21.06 1.33
CA GLY A 241 0.28 20.59 0.81
C GLY A 241 -0.01 19.10 0.99
N PHE A 242 0.83 18.36 1.74
CA PHE A 242 0.61 16.95 2.06
C PHE A 242 -0.57 16.76 3.04
N VAL A 243 -1.18 15.58 3.00
CA VAL A 243 -2.28 15.18 3.91
C VAL A 243 -2.05 13.74 4.35
N TYR A 244 -1.97 13.48 5.66
CA TYR A 244 -1.86 12.12 6.19
C TYR A 244 -3.23 11.48 6.44
N ILE A 245 -3.33 10.18 6.20
CA ILE A 245 -4.57 9.41 6.36
C ILE A 245 -4.31 8.20 7.26
N GLU A 246 -4.97 8.18 8.43
CA GLU A 246 -5.01 7.04 9.35
C GLU A 246 -6.03 5.98 8.86
N TRP A 247 -6.60 5.19 9.76
CA TRP A 247 -7.70 4.26 9.50
C TRP A 247 -8.62 4.18 10.71
N ASN A 248 -9.91 3.87 10.50
CA ASN A 248 -10.88 3.62 11.58
C ASN A 248 -11.32 2.13 11.65
N SER A 249 -10.96 1.32 10.66
CA SER A 249 -11.14 -0.13 10.65
C SER A 249 -9.91 -0.83 10.08
N LEU A 250 -9.70 -2.09 10.43
CA LEU A 250 -8.56 -2.90 9.98
C LEU A 250 -8.87 -4.40 9.98
N ILE A 251 -8.19 -5.15 9.12
CA ILE A 251 -8.38 -6.61 9.01
C ILE A 251 -7.42 -7.43 9.90
N GLY A 252 -6.39 -6.80 10.47
CA GLY A 252 -5.42 -7.45 11.35
C GLY A 252 -4.42 -8.37 10.65
N ASP A 253 -4.08 -8.11 9.39
CA ASP A 253 -3.03 -8.81 8.64
C ASP A 253 -1.59 -8.37 8.99
N ALA A 254 -1.44 -7.36 9.85
CA ALA A 254 -0.19 -6.95 10.48
C ALA A 254 -0.18 -7.07 12.03
N GLU A 255 -1.30 -7.49 12.65
CA GLU A 255 -1.42 -7.56 14.11
C GLU A 255 -1.04 -8.95 14.67
N GLY A 256 0.01 -9.04 15.48
CA GLY A 256 0.21 -10.19 16.39
C GLY A 256 0.39 -11.54 15.68
N LYS A 257 -0.52 -12.50 15.91
CA LYS A 257 -0.42 -13.84 15.30
C LYS A 257 -0.81 -13.81 13.81
N LYS A 258 -0.18 -14.67 13.00
CA LYS A 258 -0.55 -14.86 11.58
C LYS A 258 -1.95 -15.47 11.44
N ARG A 259 -2.98 -14.63 11.27
CA ARG A 259 -4.38 -15.02 11.03
C ARG A 259 -4.56 -15.85 9.75
N ASN A 260 -5.63 -16.65 9.68
CA ASN A 260 -6.16 -17.26 8.45
C ASN A 260 -7.15 -16.32 7.73
N LYS A 261 -7.74 -16.72 6.59
CA LYS A 261 -8.65 -15.86 5.80
C LYS A 261 -9.89 -15.43 6.61
N ASP A 262 -10.51 -16.38 7.29
CA ASP A 262 -11.75 -16.17 8.06
C ASP A 262 -11.47 -15.39 9.35
N GLU A 263 -10.32 -15.60 9.99
CA GLU A 263 -9.86 -14.77 11.12
C GLU A 263 -9.60 -13.30 10.73
N LEU A 264 -9.23 -13.00 9.49
CA LEU A 264 -9.12 -11.62 8.99
C LEU A 264 -10.51 -10.99 8.78
N ILE A 265 -11.48 -11.78 8.30
CA ILE A 265 -12.87 -11.34 8.09
C ILE A 265 -13.57 -11.09 9.43
N GLU A 266 -13.39 -11.96 10.42
CA GLU A 266 -13.89 -11.71 11.78
C GLU A 266 -13.18 -10.52 12.44
N ARG A 267 -11.87 -10.35 12.25
CA ARG A 267 -11.16 -9.17 12.78
C ARG A 267 -11.63 -7.85 12.13
N PHE A 268 -11.98 -7.86 10.85
CA PHE A 268 -12.66 -6.74 10.20
C PHE A 268 -14.03 -6.45 10.83
N LYS A 269 -14.85 -7.49 11.08
CA LYS A 269 -16.14 -7.37 11.77
C LYS A 269 -16.00 -6.91 13.22
N GLU A 270 -14.90 -7.22 13.90
CA GLU A 270 -14.59 -6.71 15.25
C GLU A 270 -14.27 -5.22 15.24
N THR A 271 -13.28 -4.79 14.45
CA THR A 271 -12.67 -3.45 14.56
C THR A 271 -13.66 -2.34 14.21
N ARG A 272 -14.54 -2.58 13.23
CA ARG A 272 -15.60 -1.64 12.85
C ARG A 272 -16.75 -1.48 13.86
N LYS A 273 -16.85 -2.31 14.91
CA LYS A 273 -17.87 -2.13 15.98
C LYS A 273 -17.62 -0.88 16.84
N TYR A 274 -16.43 -0.28 16.72
CA TYR A 274 -16.04 0.96 17.40
C TYR A 274 -16.19 2.21 16.52
N VAL A 275 -16.74 2.03 15.31
CA VAL A 275 -17.16 3.08 14.36
C VAL A 275 -18.69 3.07 14.30
N ALA A 276 -19.34 4.20 13.98
CA ALA A 276 -20.79 4.21 13.88
C ALA A 276 -21.26 3.48 12.60
N SER A 277 -22.45 2.86 12.64
CA SER A 277 -23.02 2.06 11.55
C SER A 277 -23.31 2.82 10.25
N ASP A 278 -23.37 4.13 10.39
CA ASP A 278 -23.67 5.20 9.45
C ASP A 278 -22.41 5.97 8.99
N SER A 279 -21.25 5.74 9.62
CA SER A 279 -19.99 6.41 9.26
C SER A 279 -19.29 5.84 8.02
N ASP A 280 -18.47 6.69 7.41
CA ASP A 280 -17.43 6.31 6.45
C ASP A 280 -16.38 5.38 7.09
N LEU A 281 -15.89 4.41 6.32
CA LEU A 281 -14.86 3.46 6.75
C LEU A 281 -13.57 3.64 5.95
N VAL A 282 -12.46 3.91 6.64
CA VAL A 282 -11.11 3.81 6.08
C VAL A 282 -10.47 2.54 6.62
N ILE A 283 -10.27 1.56 5.74
CA ILE A 283 -9.96 0.18 6.10
C ILE A 283 -8.50 -0.12 5.76
N LEU A 284 -7.68 -0.37 6.79
CA LEU A 284 -6.28 -0.80 6.63
C LEU A 284 -6.17 -2.29 6.27
N MET A 285 -5.44 -2.53 5.19
CA MET A 285 -4.99 -3.83 4.66
C MET A 285 -3.57 -3.64 4.10
N HIS A 286 -2.87 -4.73 3.76
CA HIS A 286 -1.55 -4.66 3.11
C HIS A 286 -1.51 -5.55 1.87
N ASP A 287 -0.96 -5.05 0.75
CA ASP A 287 -0.80 -5.80 -0.50
C ASP A 287 0.66 -6.19 -0.78
N THR A 288 1.49 -6.23 0.27
CA THR A 288 2.89 -6.66 0.19
C THR A 288 3.08 -8.19 0.25
N TYR A 289 4.33 -8.64 0.12
CA TYR A 289 4.71 -10.05 0.09
C TYR A 289 4.29 -10.80 1.37
N GLY A 290 3.70 -12.00 1.22
CA GLY A 290 3.23 -12.80 2.36
C GLY A 290 1.83 -12.44 2.87
N LYS A 291 1.15 -11.49 2.19
CA LYS A 291 -0.23 -11.05 2.47
C LYS A 291 -1.26 -11.72 1.56
N GLU A 292 -0.96 -12.89 0.98
CA GLU A 292 -1.88 -13.59 0.05
C GLU A 292 -3.23 -13.97 0.70
N LYS A 293 -3.29 -13.97 2.05
CA LYS A 293 -4.54 -14.12 2.82
C LYS A 293 -5.42 -12.87 2.81
N THR A 294 -4.84 -11.68 2.72
CA THR A 294 -5.55 -10.40 2.57
C THR A 294 -6.30 -10.37 1.25
N ALA A 295 -5.63 -10.70 0.14
CA ALA A 295 -6.29 -10.87 -1.16
C ALA A 295 -7.42 -11.93 -1.12
N LYS A 296 -7.23 -13.05 -0.41
CA LYS A 296 -8.27 -14.09 -0.24
C LYS A 296 -9.46 -13.65 0.64
N ALA A 297 -9.26 -12.71 1.57
CA ALA A 297 -10.33 -12.18 2.43
C ALA A 297 -11.13 -11.05 1.75
N LEU A 298 -10.49 -10.31 0.84
CA LEU A 298 -11.02 -9.11 0.19
C LEU A 298 -12.42 -9.29 -0.47
N PRO A 299 -12.74 -10.38 -1.20
CA PRO A 299 -14.07 -10.53 -1.82
C PRO A 299 -15.20 -10.56 -0.78
N GLU A 300 -14.98 -11.22 0.36
CA GLU A 300 -16.00 -11.32 1.41
C GLU A 300 -16.15 -10.00 2.20
N ILE A 301 -15.05 -9.27 2.39
CA ILE A 301 -15.08 -7.92 2.96
C ILE A 301 -15.88 -6.97 2.04
N ILE A 302 -15.68 -7.07 0.72
CA ILE A 302 -16.46 -6.34 -0.28
C ILE A 302 -17.94 -6.75 -0.23
N ASN A 303 -18.26 -8.04 -0.13
CA ASN A 303 -19.64 -8.53 -0.02
C ASN A 303 -20.36 -7.96 1.21
N ILE A 304 -19.72 -8.02 2.39
CA ILE A 304 -20.25 -7.46 3.65
C ILE A 304 -20.56 -5.97 3.47
N LEU A 305 -19.60 -5.19 2.97
CA LEU A 305 -19.75 -3.76 2.73
C LEU A 305 -20.91 -3.46 1.74
N LYS A 306 -20.99 -4.19 0.63
CA LYS A 306 -22.09 -4.08 -0.35
C LYS A 306 -23.45 -4.40 0.27
N SER A 307 -23.55 -5.49 1.05
CA SER A 307 -24.81 -5.89 1.70
C SER A 307 -25.29 -4.90 2.77
N GLU A 308 -24.38 -4.10 3.34
CA GLU A 308 -24.69 -3.05 4.30
C GLU A 308 -24.90 -1.67 3.67
N GLY A 309 -24.87 -1.56 2.34
CA GLY A 309 -25.12 -0.32 1.61
C GLY A 309 -23.95 0.68 1.60
N TYR A 310 -22.71 0.22 1.75
CA TYR A 310 -21.54 1.08 1.47
C TYR A 310 -21.33 1.26 -0.04
N GLU A 311 -21.12 2.50 -0.47
CA GLU A 311 -20.46 2.79 -1.75
C GLU A 311 -18.94 2.82 -1.56
N PHE A 312 -18.17 2.67 -2.63
CA PHE A 312 -16.70 2.59 -2.54
C PHE A 312 -16.06 3.82 -3.18
N SER A 313 -15.00 4.35 -2.55
CA SER A 313 -14.26 5.48 -3.13
C SER A 313 -12.78 5.48 -2.77
N THR A 314 -12.06 6.25 -3.57
CA THR A 314 -10.64 6.60 -3.46
C THR A 314 -10.43 7.81 -2.54
N LEU A 315 -9.20 8.03 -2.05
CA LEU A 315 -8.86 9.21 -1.24
C LEU A 315 -8.57 10.47 -2.10
N HIS A 316 -8.38 10.27 -3.40
CA HIS A 316 -8.54 11.26 -4.47
C HIS A 316 -9.94 11.07 -5.10
#